data_AF-A0A3B0AWT1-F1
#
_entry.id   AF-A0A3B0AWT1-F1
#
_cell.length_a   1.000
_cell.length_b   1.000
_cell.length_c   1.000
_cell.angle_alpha   90.00
_cell.angle_beta   90.00
_cell.angle_gamma   90.00
#
_symmetry.space_group_name_H-M   'P 1'
#
loop_
_entity.id
_entity.type
_entity.pdbx_description
1 polymer ?
#
loop_
_entity_poly.entity_id
_entity_poly.type
_entity_poly.pdbx_seq_one_letter_code
_entity_poly.pdbx_strand_id
1 'polypeptide(L)'
;MAASNWAGELDAAQWAAVGVWLAKILLFATHERAEYQHPEINRHRIVGDWNTEDFTWLVNGDPPPPDLSLWVFRASQTKGARRALVLFPRSVKTSDGELAFFKLSTLTLEGISVTLAWHPGWAVAHPLVTSGQAWELLHSPNTGNLADLPLLPMNAIEWSRPWLELAENVLLDGSLPRLGAITDSPIPTELVNVIHAGGG
;
A
#
# COMPACT_ATOMS: atom_id res chain seq x y z
N MET A 1 10.63 -10.65 23.74
CA MET A 1 9.27 -11.11 23.36
C MET A 1 9.42 -11.86 22.05
N ALA A 2 8.95 -13.10 21.97
CA ALA A 2 8.99 -13.86 20.73
C ALA A 2 8.06 -13.16 19.74
N ALA A 3 8.62 -12.58 18.67
CA ALA A 3 7.82 -12.10 17.55
C ALA A 3 6.93 -13.25 17.09
N SER A 4 5.64 -13.02 16.84
CA SER A 4 4.89 -14.01 16.06
C SER A 4 5.67 -14.24 14.78
N ASN A 5 6.20 -15.44 14.58
CA ASN A 5 7.18 -15.68 13.52
C ASN A 5 6.53 -15.72 12.13
N TRP A 6 5.20 -15.54 12.05
CA TRP A 6 4.38 -15.74 10.85
C TRP A 6 4.72 -17.03 10.12
N ALA A 7 5.15 -18.05 10.88
CA ALA A 7 5.54 -19.33 10.34
C ALA A 7 4.31 -20.21 10.15
N GLY A 8 4.23 -20.82 8.99
CA GLY A 8 3.16 -21.73 8.63
C GLY A 8 3.00 -21.76 7.12
N GLU A 9 3.04 -22.97 6.57
CA GLU A 9 2.67 -23.19 5.17
C GLU A 9 1.16 -22.98 5.02
N LEU A 10 0.78 -21.99 4.22
CA LEU A 10 -0.61 -21.72 3.88
C LEU A 10 -0.81 -21.74 2.37
N ASP A 11 -2.01 -22.15 1.96
CA ASP A 11 -2.44 -22.07 0.57
C ASP A 11 -2.93 -20.65 0.19
N ALA A 12 -3.27 -20.47 -1.08
CA ALA A 12 -3.70 -19.19 -1.62
C ALA A 12 -5.00 -18.66 -0.99
N ALA A 13 -5.96 -19.54 -0.67
CA ALA A 13 -7.21 -19.12 -0.05
C ALA A 13 -6.98 -18.66 1.40
N GLN A 14 -6.10 -19.34 2.12
CA GLN A 14 -5.69 -18.98 3.46
C GLN A 14 -4.92 -17.65 3.48
N TRP A 15 -3.97 -17.43 2.56
CA TRP A 15 -3.27 -16.15 2.46
C TRP A 15 -4.20 -15.00 2.06
N ALA A 16 -5.17 -15.23 1.18
CA ALA A 16 -6.20 -14.24 0.87
C ALA A 16 -7.01 -13.87 2.12
N ALA A 17 -7.41 -14.86 2.93
CA ALA A 17 -8.11 -14.61 4.19
C ALA A 17 -7.26 -13.80 5.19
N VAL A 18 -5.96 -14.08 5.28
CA VAL A 18 -5.01 -13.28 6.08
C VAL A 18 -4.93 -11.85 5.54
N GLY A 19 -4.90 -11.67 4.21
CA GLY A 19 -4.91 -10.37 3.56
C GLY A 19 -6.13 -9.54 3.95
N VAL A 20 -7.33 -10.13 3.89
CA VAL A 20 -8.57 -9.48 4.32
C VAL A 20 -8.55 -9.12 5.81
N TRP A 21 -8.04 -10.02 6.65
CA TRP A 21 -7.91 -9.76 8.09
C TRP A 21 -6.92 -8.62 8.39
N LEU A 22 -5.78 -8.56 7.71
CA LEU A 22 -4.83 -7.46 7.82
C LEU A 22 -5.42 -6.12 7.33
N ALA A 23 -6.19 -6.14 6.24
CA ALA A 23 -6.88 -4.96 5.74
C ALA A 23 -7.85 -4.40 6.80
N LYS A 24 -8.65 -5.26 7.44
CA LYS A 24 -9.53 -4.88 8.56
C LYS A 24 -8.75 -4.23 9.70
N ILE A 25 -7.62 -4.82 10.10
CA ILE A 25 -6.78 -4.27 11.17
C ILE A 25 -6.29 -2.86 10.80
N LEU A 26 -5.75 -2.66 9.60
CA LEU A 26 -5.27 -1.35 9.17
C LEU A 26 -6.39 -0.31 9.13
N LEU A 27 -7.55 -0.67 8.57
CA LEU A 27 -8.70 0.23 8.49
C LEU A 27 -9.21 0.62 9.87
N PHE A 28 -9.32 -0.33 10.81
CA PHE A 28 -9.71 -0.02 12.18
C PHE A 28 -8.66 0.79 12.93
N ALA A 29 -7.38 0.44 12.80
CA ALA A 29 -6.29 1.12 13.50
C ALA A 29 -6.12 2.58 13.03
N THR A 30 -6.42 2.84 11.76
CA THR A 30 -6.29 4.16 11.14
C THR A 30 -7.62 4.92 11.04
N HIS A 31 -8.72 4.34 11.52
CA HIS A 31 -10.02 4.99 11.50
C HIS A 31 -10.00 6.30 12.32
N GLU A 32 -10.67 7.36 11.84
CA GLU A 32 -10.68 8.67 12.50
C GLU A 32 -11.23 8.61 13.94
N ARG A 33 -12.20 7.71 14.15
CA ARG A 33 -12.86 7.41 15.44
C ARG A 33 -12.13 6.38 16.29
N ALA A 34 -10.97 5.87 15.87
CA ALA A 34 -10.20 4.92 16.67
C ALA A 34 -9.69 5.61 17.94
N GLU A 35 -9.91 4.98 19.10
CA GLU A 35 -9.44 5.45 20.40
C GLU A 35 -8.60 4.36 21.06
N TYR A 36 -7.38 4.72 21.44
CA TYR A 36 -6.45 3.85 22.14
C TYR A 36 -6.49 4.12 23.64
N GLN A 37 -6.28 3.10 24.46
CA GLN A 37 -6.24 3.29 25.92
C GLN A 37 -5.08 4.19 26.37
N HIS A 38 -3.98 4.20 25.61
CA HIS A 38 -2.79 4.96 25.96
C HIS A 38 -2.80 6.36 25.32
N PRO A 39 -2.74 7.46 26.10
CA PRO A 39 -2.80 8.83 25.58
C PRO A 39 -1.72 9.15 24.54
N GLU A 40 -0.49 8.66 24.73
CA GLU A 40 0.60 8.89 23.76
C GLU A 40 0.36 8.17 22.43
N ILE A 41 -0.31 7.01 22.44
CA ILE A 41 -0.69 6.33 21.21
C ILE A 41 -1.76 7.15 20.48
N ASN A 42 -2.75 7.68 21.20
CA ASN A 42 -3.74 8.57 20.60
C ASN A 42 -3.10 9.83 20.00
N ARG A 43 -2.11 10.45 20.67
CA ARG A 43 -1.43 11.65 20.17
C ARG A 43 -0.68 11.40 18.87
N HIS A 44 -0.06 10.22 18.73
CA HIS A 44 0.78 9.87 17.59
C HIS A 44 0.11 8.89 16.62
N ARG A 45 -1.20 8.64 16.75
CA ARG A 45 -1.91 7.71 15.89
C ARG A 45 -1.90 8.22 14.45
N ILE A 46 -1.76 7.28 13.52
CA ILE A 46 -1.94 7.55 12.11
C ILE A 46 -3.45 7.55 11.85
N VAL A 47 -3.98 8.66 11.35
CA VAL A 47 -5.37 8.74 10.88
C VAL A 47 -5.34 8.59 9.36
N GLY A 48 -5.97 7.53 8.88
CA GLY A 48 -6.11 7.24 7.47
C GLY A 48 -7.34 7.94 6.90
N ASP A 49 -7.24 8.40 5.66
CA ASP A 49 -8.30 9.11 4.95
C ASP A 49 -9.18 8.12 4.16
N TRP A 50 -9.90 7.24 4.87
CA TRP A 50 -10.65 6.13 4.26
C TRP A 50 -12.16 6.33 4.24
N ASN A 51 -12.67 7.44 4.78
CA ASN A 51 -14.08 7.71 5.03
C ASN A 51 -14.98 7.76 3.77
N THR A 52 -14.42 7.98 2.58
CA THR A 52 -15.18 7.98 1.31
C THR A 52 -15.23 6.62 0.61
N GLU A 53 -14.51 5.60 1.08
CA GLU A 53 -14.49 4.30 0.39
C GLU A 53 -15.55 3.34 0.92
N ASP A 54 -16.08 2.53 0.00
CA ASP A 54 -17.02 1.46 0.33
C ASP A 54 -16.26 0.18 0.73
N PHE A 55 -16.39 -0.18 2.02
CA PHE A 55 -15.81 -1.40 2.59
C PHE A 55 -16.83 -2.50 2.88
N THR A 56 -18.04 -2.43 2.31
CA THR A 56 -19.07 -3.47 2.49
C THR A 56 -18.59 -4.86 2.11
N TRP A 57 -17.65 -4.98 1.16
CA TRP A 57 -17.02 -6.23 0.76
C TRP A 57 -16.35 -6.98 1.93
N LEU A 58 -15.82 -6.26 2.92
CA LEU A 58 -15.21 -6.85 4.12
C LEU A 58 -16.21 -7.63 4.99
N VAL A 59 -17.50 -7.32 4.85
CA VAL A 59 -18.59 -7.87 5.67
C VAL A 59 -19.36 -8.93 4.90
N ASN A 60 -19.62 -8.69 3.62
CA ASN A 60 -20.48 -9.54 2.81
C ASN A 60 -19.76 -10.75 2.20
N GLY A 61 -18.43 -10.78 2.26
CA GLY A 61 -17.63 -11.84 1.65
C GLY A 61 -17.43 -11.67 0.15
N ASP A 62 -17.76 -10.49 -0.39
CA ASP A 62 -17.45 -10.10 -1.76
C ASP A 62 -15.91 -10.03 -1.95
N PRO A 63 -15.42 -10.23 -3.18
CA PRO A 63 -14.00 -10.08 -3.45
C PRO A 63 -13.51 -8.66 -3.13
N PRO A 64 -12.24 -8.50 -2.73
CA PRO A 64 -11.64 -7.17 -2.58
C PRO A 64 -11.77 -6.35 -3.88
N PRO A 65 -11.96 -5.03 -3.79
CA PRO A 65 -11.97 -4.17 -4.96
C PRO A 65 -10.64 -4.23 -5.73
N PRO A 66 -10.65 -4.21 -7.07
CA PRO A 66 -9.44 -4.31 -7.88
C PRO A 66 -8.49 -3.11 -7.70
N ASP A 67 -9.03 -1.95 -7.30
CA ASP A 67 -8.28 -0.72 -7.00
C ASP A 67 -7.67 -0.71 -5.59
N LEU A 68 -7.84 -1.79 -4.83
CA LEU A 68 -7.25 -1.98 -3.51
C LEU A 68 -6.02 -2.89 -3.62
N SER A 69 -4.99 -2.65 -2.82
CA SER A 69 -3.89 -3.60 -2.67
C SER A 69 -3.40 -3.63 -1.24
N LEU A 70 -3.01 -4.83 -0.80
CA LEU A 70 -2.37 -5.03 0.50
C LEU A 70 -1.03 -5.72 0.30
N TRP A 71 0.04 -4.97 0.51
CA TRP A 71 1.40 -5.48 0.42
C TRP A 71 1.97 -5.79 1.79
N VAL A 72 2.67 -6.92 1.89
CA VAL A 72 3.35 -7.35 3.11
C VAL A 72 4.81 -7.70 2.83
N PHE A 73 5.70 -7.34 3.76
CA PHE A 73 7.06 -7.85 3.79
C PHE A 73 7.52 -8.04 5.23
N ARG A 74 8.49 -8.93 5.45
CA ARG A 74 9.09 -9.11 6.78
C ARG A 74 9.96 -7.91 7.13
N ALA A 75 9.63 -7.25 8.23
CA ALA A 75 10.27 -6.03 8.68
C ALA A 75 11.03 -6.24 9.99
N SER A 76 12.29 -5.82 10.03
CA SER A 76 13.03 -5.65 11.27
C SER A 76 12.48 -4.44 12.04
N GLN A 77 12.73 -4.37 13.34
CA GLN A 77 12.41 -3.17 14.14
C GLN A 77 13.40 -2.02 13.93
N THR A 78 14.44 -2.24 13.11
CA THR A 78 15.52 -1.29 12.89
C THR A 78 15.34 -0.60 11.55
N LYS A 79 15.65 0.70 11.52
CA LYS A 79 15.85 1.42 10.27
C LYS A 79 17.16 0.98 9.62
N GLY A 80 17.21 1.00 8.30
CA GLY A 80 18.38 0.64 7.51
C GLY A 80 18.35 1.33 6.15
N ALA A 81 19.17 0.83 5.23
CA ALA A 81 19.18 1.31 3.85
C ALA A 81 17.82 1.05 3.20
N ARG A 82 17.25 2.09 2.60
CA ARG A 82 16.03 1.99 1.78
C ARG A 82 16.32 1.10 0.58
N ARG A 83 15.32 0.31 0.17
CA ARG A 83 15.40 -0.56 -1.00
C ARG A 83 14.68 0.04 -2.20
N ALA A 84 13.61 0.80 -1.96
CA ALA A 84 12.92 1.53 -2.99
C ALA A 84 12.20 2.76 -2.43
N LEU A 85 12.11 3.79 -3.26
CA LEU A 85 11.16 4.89 -3.12
C LEU A 85 10.05 4.68 -4.15
N VAL A 86 8.80 4.67 -3.74
CA VAL A 86 7.65 4.51 -4.65
C VAL A 86 6.87 5.81 -4.65
N LEU A 87 6.72 6.40 -5.83
CA LEU A 87 5.81 7.53 -6.03
C LEU A 87 4.38 7.01 -5.93
N PHE A 88 3.57 7.57 -5.05
CA PHE A 88 2.16 7.21 -4.89
C PHE A 88 1.38 8.52 -4.68
N PRO A 89 0.60 9.00 -5.65
CA PRO A 89 -0.01 10.31 -5.58
C PRO A 89 -0.93 10.47 -4.37
N ARG A 90 -1.31 11.72 -4.06
CA ARG A 90 -2.46 11.99 -3.18
C ARG A 90 -3.77 12.04 -3.95
N SER A 91 -3.73 12.63 -5.14
CA SER A 91 -4.85 12.73 -6.05
C SER A 91 -4.34 12.84 -7.47
N VAL A 92 -5.22 12.57 -8.43
CA VAL A 92 -4.96 12.63 -9.86
C VAL A 92 -6.26 13.06 -10.55
N LYS A 93 -6.18 13.93 -11.56
CA LYS A 93 -7.35 14.34 -12.33
C LYS A 93 -7.75 13.27 -13.36
N THR A 94 -9.01 12.87 -13.38
CA THR A 94 -9.59 11.89 -14.31
C THR A 94 -10.04 12.54 -15.62
N SER A 95 -10.45 11.74 -16.59
CA SER A 95 -10.81 12.18 -17.95
C SER A 95 -12.07 13.01 -18.08
N ASP A 96 -12.98 12.82 -17.16
CA ASP A 96 -14.18 13.63 -16.94
C ASP A 96 -13.87 14.93 -16.19
N GLY A 97 -12.64 15.13 -15.74
CA GLY A 97 -12.18 16.33 -15.03
C GLY A 97 -12.32 16.27 -13.51
N GLU A 98 -12.78 15.14 -12.96
CA GLU A 98 -12.88 14.92 -11.52
C GLU A 98 -11.52 14.61 -10.87
N LEU A 99 -11.43 14.66 -9.54
CA LEU A 99 -10.23 14.23 -8.81
C LEU A 99 -10.44 12.82 -8.25
N ALA A 100 -9.60 11.88 -8.70
CA ALA A 100 -9.46 10.58 -8.08
C ALA A 100 -8.45 10.65 -6.93
N PHE A 101 -8.87 10.25 -5.74
CA PHE A 101 -8.02 10.28 -4.54
C PHE A 101 -7.35 8.94 -4.29
N PHE A 102 -6.07 9.00 -3.98
CA PHE A 102 -5.20 7.85 -3.71
C PHE A 102 -4.98 7.75 -2.21
N LYS A 103 -5.17 6.57 -1.62
CA LYS A 103 -5.10 6.39 -0.15
C LYS A 103 -4.06 5.37 0.20
N LEU A 104 -3.37 5.58 1.31
CA LEU A 104 -2.29 4.72 1.76
C LEU A 104 -2.27 4.70 3.28
N SER A 105 -2.12 3.52 3.85
CA SER A 105 -1.86 3.34 5.27
C SER A 105 -0.83 2.24 5.45
N THR A 106 0.19 2.52 6.26
CA THR A 106 1.25 1.57 6.56
C THR A 106 1.36 1.38 8.06
N LEU A 107 1.45 0.13 8.49
CA LEU A 107 1.68 -0.25 9.87
C LEU A 107 2.71 -1.38 9.91
N THR A 108 3.54 -1.42 10.94
CA THR A 108 4.35 -2.60 11.25
C THR A 108 3.73 -3.33 12.43
N LEU A 109 3.31 -4.57 12.22
CA LEU A 109 2.71 -5.43 13.22
C LEU A 109 3.55 -6.70 13.34
N GLU A 110 4.02 -7.03 14.55
CA GLU A 110 4.68 -8.31 14.83
C GLU A 110 5.76 -8.73 13.82
N GLY A 111 6.62 -7.80 13.38
CA GLY A 111 7.71 -8.11 12.44
C GLY A 111 7.32 -8.23 10.97
N ILE A 112 6.11 -7.83 10.60
CA ILE A 112 5.71 -7.59 9.21
C ILE A 112 5.34 -6.13 9.01
N SER A 113 5.78 -5.54 7.91
CA SER A 113 5.26 -4.26 7.43
C SER A 113 4.10 -4.54 6.50
N VAL A 114 2.98 -3.89 6.75
CA VAL A 114 1.73 -4.02 6.00
C VAL A 114 1.40 -2.66 5.43
N THR A 115 1.16 -2.60 4.13
CA THR A 115 0.72 -1.39 3.44
C THR A 115 -0.58 -1.67 2.70
N LEU A 116 -1.63 -0.95 3.07
CA LEU A 116 -2.91 -0.92 2.36
C LEU A 116 -2.97 0.32 1.48
N ALA A 117 -3.35 0.14 0.22
CA ALA A 117 -3.35 1.20 -0.79
C ALA A 117 -4.63 1.18 -1.64
N TRP A 118 -5.25 2.34 -1.82
CA TRP A 118 -6.31 2.59 -2.79
C TRP A 118 -5.75 3.39 -3.97
N HIS A 119 -5.86 2.84 -5.17
CA HIS A 119 -5.25 3.36 -6.40
C HIS A 119 -6.24 3.29 -7.57
N PRO A 120 -7.31 4.10 -7.54
CA PRO A 120 -8.41 4.01 -8.50
C PRO A 120 -7.92 4.17 -9.94
N GLY A 121 -8.13 3.13 -10.76
CA GLY A 121 -7.79 3.15 -12.18
C GLY A 121 -6.28 3.20 -12.47
N TRP A 122 -5.42 2.90 -11.49
CA TRP A 122 -3.96 2.94 -11.67
C TRP A 122 -3.25 1.70 -11.11
N ALA A 123 -2.74 0.85 -11.99
CA ALA A 123 -1.93 -0.29 -11.58
C ALA A 123 -0.60 0.12 -10.91
N VAL A 124 -0.35 -0.40 -9.71
CA VAL A 124 0.90 -0.17 -8.95
C VAL A 124 1.79 -1.41 -9.00
N ALA A 125 2.99 -1.30 -9.59
CA ALA A 125 3.97 -2.40 -9.59
C ALA A 125 4.85 -2.32 -8.34
N HIS A 126 4.43 -2.97 -7.25
CA HIS A 126 5.18 -2.94 -6.00
C HIS A 126 6.58 -3.57 -6.17
N PRO A 127 7.68 -2.81 -6.00
CA PRO A 127 9.00 -3.27 -6.41
C PRO A 127 9.51 -4.46 -5.61
N LEU A 128 9.17 -4.54 -4.32
CA LEU A 128 9.52 -5.72 -3.52
C LEU A 128 8.69 -6.95 -3.88
N VAL A 129 7.49 -6.79 -4.46
CA VAL A 129 6.72 -7.94 -4.97
C VAL A 129 7.38 -8.43 -6.25
N THR A 130 7.72 -7.51 -7.16
CA THR A 130 8.45 -7.81 -8.40
C THR A 130 9.80 -8.51 -8.13
N SER A 131 10.51 -8.16 -7.05
CA SER A 131 11.78 -8.80 -6.67
C SER A 131 11.63 -10.03 -5.78
N GLY A 132 10.40 -10.47 -5.47
CA GLY A 132 10.14 -11.66 -4.62
C GLY A 132 10.46 -11.46 -3.13
N GLN A 133 10.53 -10.22 -2.66
CA GLN A 133 10.84 -9.86 -1.28
C GLN A 133 9.61 -9.44 -0.45
N ALA A 134 8.45 -9.34 -1.10
CA ALA A 134 7.15 -8.99 -0.52
C ALA A 134 6.05 -9.76 -1.26
N TRP A 135 4.86 -9.82 -0.66
CA TRP A 135 3.66 -10.36 -1.28
C TRP A 135 2.55 -9.31 -1.36
N GLU A 136 1.67 -9.44 -2.36
CA GLU A 136 0.38 -8.75 -2.42
C GLU A 136 -0.70 -9.78 -2.07
N LEU A 137 -1.44 -9.59 -0.98
CA LEU A 137 -2.26 -10.66 -0.40
C LEU A 137 -3.73 -10.66 -0.85
N LEU A 138 -4.25 -9.60 -1.47
CA LEU A 138 -5.68 -9.53 -1.81
C LEU A 138 -6.00 -10.16 -3.16
N HIS A 139 -5.07 -10.06 -4.13
CA HIS A 139 -5.33 -10.43 -5.51
C HIS A 139 -4.34 -11.46 -6.05
N SER A 140 -3.17 -11.61 -5.42
CA SER A 140 -2.15 -12.57 -5.88
C SER A 140 -2.31 -13.94 -5.21
N PRO A 141 -2.20 -15.05 -5.97
CA PRO A 141 -2.38 -16.40 -5.44
C PRO A 141 -1.11 -16.91 -4.72
N ASN A 142 -0.73 -16.25 -3.63
CA ASN A 142 0.47 -16.60 -2.87
C ASN A 142 0.30 -17.97 -2.21
N THR A 143 1.35 -18.78 -2.24
CA THR A 143 1.42 -20.05 -1.50
C THR A 143 2.76 -20.13 -0.81
N GLY A 144 2.81 -20.74 0.36
CA GLY A 144 4.07 -20.93 1.08
C GLY A 144 4.01 -20.39 2.49
N ASN A 145 5.19 -20.12 3.03
CA ASN A 145 5.40 -19.57 4.36
C ASN A 145 5.95 -18.14 4.31
N LEU A 146 5.22 -17.19 4.90
CA LEU A 146 5.63 -15.77 4.94
C LEU A 146 6.97 -15.60 5.66
N ALA A 147 7.30 -16.48 6.61
CA ALA A 147 8.57 -16.47 7.33
C ALA A 147 9.80 -16.69 6.42
N ASP A 148 9.60 -17.22 5.22
CA ASP A 148 10.68 -17.48 4.25
C ASP A 148 11.05 -16.23 3.44
N LEU A 149 10.24 -15.17 3.49
CA LEU A 149 10.61 -13.88 2.91
C LEU A 149 11.87 -13.31 3.61
N PRO A 150 12.70 -12.56 2.88
CA PRO A 150 13.85 -11.89 3.46
C PRO A 150 13.41 -10.88 4.52
N LEU A 151 14.16 -10.81 5.63
CA LEU A 151 13.97 -9.76 6.63
C LEU A 151 14.55 -8.44 6.11
N LEU A 152 13.70 -7.43 5.96
CA LEU A 152 14.07 -6.10 5.46
C LEU A 152 14.01 -5.06 6.57
N PRO A 153 14.72 -3.92 6.46
CA PRO A 153 14.54 -2.81 7.38
C PRO A 153 13.10 -2.28 7.39
N MET A 154 12.63 -1.72 8.51
CA MET A 154 11.25 -1.20 8.58
C MET A 154 10.94 -0.13 7.54
N ASN A 155 11.96 0.60 7.09
CA ASN A 155 11.90 1.64 6.08
C ASN A 155 12.40 1.15 4.70
N ALA A 156 12.30 -0.14 4.40
CA ALA A 156 12.74 -0.70 3.12
C ALA A 156 11.99 -0.08 1.92
N ILE A 157 10.72 0.28 2.10
CA ILE A 157 9.95 1.10 1.17
C ILE A 157 9.75 2.48 1.77
N GLU A 158 10.00 3.51 0.97
CA GLU A 158 9.52 4.87 1.22
C GLU A 158 8.42 5.21 0.21
N TRP A 159 7.29 5.72 0.70
CA TRP A 159 6.18 6.14 -0.14
C TRP A 159 6.21 7.66 -0.31
N SER A 160 6.57 8.15 -1.50
CA SER A 160 6.51 9.57 -1.83
C SER A 160 5.07 9.93 -2.18
N ARG A 161 4.49 10.90 -1.48
CA ARG A 161 3.07 11.28 -1.58
C ARG A 161 2.87 12.71 -2.11
N PRO A 162 3.37 13.09 -3.30
CA PRO A 162 3.19 14.43 -3.84
C PRO A 162 1.77 14.67 -4.38
N TRP A 163 1.45 15.95 -4.55
CA TRP A 163 0.32 16.40 -5.36
C TRP A 163 0.74 16.40 -6.81
N LEU A 164 0.05 15.62 -7.63
CA LEU A 164 0.40 15.39 -9.02
C LEU A 164 -0.81 15.72 -9.88
N GLU A 165 -0.58 16.43 -10.97
CA GLU A 165 -1.55 16.62 -12.05
C GLU A 165 -1.07 15.85 -13.28
N LEU A 166 -1.99 15.20 -13.99
CA LEU A 166 -1.62 14.60 -15.26
C LEU A 166 -1.45 15.68 -16.32
N ALA A 167 -0.58 15.41 -17.30
CA ALA A 167 -0.48 16.21 -18.52
C ALA A 167 -1.82 16.28 -19.26
N GLU A 168 -2.02 17.36 -20.02
CA GLU A 168 -3.25 17.60 -20.76
C GLU A 168 -3.57 16.43 -21.71
N ASN A 169 -4.80 15.91 -21.64
CA ASN A 169 -5.28 14.71 -22.35
C ASN A 169 -4.74 13.35 -21.89
N VAL A 170 -4.01 13.27 -20.76
CA VAL A 170 -3.66 11.99 -20.14
C VAL A 170 -4.64 11.66 -19.02
N LEU A 171 -5.12 10.41 -19.02
CA LEU A 171 -6.29 9.98 -18.27
C LEU A 171 -5.97 8.77 -17.40
N LEU A 172 -6.64 8.64 -16.25
CA LEU A 172 -6.67 7.41 -15.47
C LEU A 172 -7.65 6.42 -16.12
N ASP A 173 -7.13 5.49 -16.89
CA ASP A 173 -7.89 4.39 -17.53
C ASP A 173 -7.09 3.06 -17.49
N GLY A 174 -6.11 2.97 -16.59
CA GLY A 174 -5.15 1.86 -16.54
C GLY A 174 -4.08 1.88 -17.63
N SER A 175 -4.08 2.83 -18.58
CA SER A 175 -3.01 3.01 -19.57
C SER A 175 -1.78 3.72 -18.99
N LEU A 176 -1.90 4.37 -17.82
CA LEU A 176 -0.77 4.99 -17.15
C LEU A 176 0.31 3.93 -16.87
N PRO A 177 1.60 4.23 -17.17
CA PRO A 177 2.67 3.31 -16.87
C PRO A 177 2.69 3.02 -15.37
N ARG A 178 2.95 1.75 -15.06
CA ARG A 178 2.98 1.28 -13.67
C ARG A 178 4.07 2.01 -12.90
N LEU A 179 3.79 2.34 -11.65
CA LEU A 179 4.78 2.90 -10.74
C LEU A 179 5.84 1.85 -10.41
N GLY A 180 7.11 2.13 -10.74
CA GLY A 180 8.28 1.33 -10.37
C GLY A 180 9.05 1.92 -9.19
N ALA A 181 10.05 1.20 -8.70
CA ALA A 181 10.98 1.75 -7.72
C ALA A 181 11.77 2.93 -8.31
N ILE A 182 11.79 4.04 -7.59
CA ILE A 182 12.75 5.13 -7.75
C ILE A 182 13.96 4.75 -6.90
N THR A 183 14.97 4.14 -7.52
CA THR A 183 16.27 3.88 -6.88
C THR A 183 17.24 4.95 -7.36
N ASP A 184 17.42 6.02 -6.58
CA ASP A 184 18.41 7.09 -6.80
C ASP A 184 18.40 7.79 -8.19
N SER A 185 17.31 7.62 -8.96
CA SER A 185 17.11 8.14 -10.32
C SER A 185 15.94 9.14 -10.35
N PRO A 186 15.86 10.03 -11.35
CA PRO A 186 14.67 10.85 -11.57
C PRO A 186 13.42 9.98 -11.74
N ILE A 187 12.24 10.55 -11.50
CA ILE A 187 10.94 9.95 -11.88
C ILE A 187 11.10 9.33 -13.28
N PRO A 188 10.66 8.08 -13.53
CA PRO A 188 10.78 7.47 -14.85
C PRO A 188 10.36 8.45 -15.94
N THR A 189 11.13 8.60 -17.01
CA THR A 189 10.88 9.62 -18.05
C THR A 189 9.45 9.53 -18.62
N GLU A 190 8.90 8.31 -18.69
CA GLU A 190 7.52 8.05 -19.08
C GLU A 190 6.49 8.68 -18.14
N LEU A 191 6.78 8.77 -16.85
CA LEU A 191 5.97 9.47 -15.86
C LEU A 191 6.27 10.98 -15.82
N VAL A 192 7.51 11.42 -16.09
CA VAL A 192 7.87 12.86 -16.17
C VAL A 192 7.09 13.59 -17.26
N ASN A 193 6.85 12.93 -18.40
CA ASN A 193 6.07 13.52 -19.49
C ASN A 193 4.56 13.57 -19.22
N VAL A 194 4.11 12.86 -18.18
CA VAL A 194 2.70 12.61 -17.88
C VAL A 194 2.29 13.23 -16.56
N ILE A 195 3.25 13.62 -15.71
CA ILE A 195 3.02 14.13 -14.36
C ILE A 195 3.66 15.51 -14.22
N HIS A 196 2.84 16.50 -13.92
CA HIS A 196 3.27 17.83 -13.53
C HIS A 196 3.12 18.02 -12.02
N ALA A 197 4.00 18.83 -11.43
CA ALA A 197 3.80 19.29 -10.06
C ALA A 197 2.56 20.21 -10.07
N GLY A 198 1.51 19.82 -9.33
CA GLY A 198 0.31 20.64 -9.20
C GLY A 198 0.66 21.97 -8.53
N GLY A 199 0.21 23.07 -9.14
CA GLY A 199 0.32 24.40 -8.54
C GLY A 199 -0.64 24.49 -7.35
N GLY A 200 -0.10 24.84 -6.17
CA GLY A 200 -0.90 25.15 -4.98
C GLY A 200 -1.63 26.48 -5.08
#